data_AF-A0A553EGP7-F1
#
_entry.id   AF-A0A553EGP7-F1
#
_cell.length_a   1.000
_cell.length_b   1.000
_cell.length_c   1.000
_cell.angle_alpha   90.00
_cell.angle_beta   90.00
_cell.angle_gamma   90.00
#
_symmetry.space_group_name_H-M   'P 1'
#
loop_
_entity.id
_entity.type
_entity.pdbx_description
1 polymer ?
#
loop_
_entity_poly.entity_id
_entity_poly.type
_entity_poly.pdbx_seq_one_letter_code
_entity_poly.pdbx_strand_id
1 'polypeptide(L)'
;QNWFFDQIGVDNITIDFDSTVITRYGDQQGSAKGYNPNKRGRNSHHPLIAFVGQTRMVANAWLRPGNTADSSSCKAFMQETF
;
A
#
# COMPACT_ATOMS: atom_id res chain seq x y z
N GLN A 1 10.60 -4.81 15.47
CA GLN A 1 11.07 -3.92 14.38
C GLN A 1 11.67 -2.59 14.89
N ASN A 2 11.74 -2.35 16.21
CA ASN A 2 12.08 -1.02 16.76
C ASN A 2 13.58 -0.67 16.67
N TRP A 3 14.46 -1.68 16.74
CA TRP A 3 15.92 -1.47 16.76
C TRP A 3 16.45 -0.64 15.58
N PHE A 4 15.81 -0.74 14.42
CA PHE A 4 16.21 -0.03 13.22
C PHE A 4 15.82 1.45 13.28
N PHE A 5 14.63 1.75 13.81
CA PHE A 5 14.16 3.13 13.97
C PHE A 5 14.93 3.87 15.06
N ASP A 6 15.32 3.17 16.13
CA ASP A 6 16.15 3.72 17.22
C ASP A 6 17.54 4.15 16.73
N GLN A 7 18.09 3.50 15.69
CA GLN A 7 19.39 3.85 15.12
C GLN A 7 19.36 5.09 14.21
N ILE A 8 18.19 5.50 13.71
CA ILE A 8 18.08 6.59 12.72
C ILE A 8 17.87 7.95 13.42
N GLY A 9 17.65 7.97 14.74
CA GLY A 9 17.56 9.21 15.52
C GLY A 9 16.44 10.13 15.03
N VAL A 10 15.29 9.55 14.68
CA VAL A 10 14.16 10.30 14.10
C VAL A 10 13.15 10.63 15.19
N ASP A 11 13.17 11.85 15.71
CA ASP A 11 12.19 12.30 16.72
C ASP A 11 10.75 12.30 16.17
N ASN A 12 10.59 12.64 14.88
CA ASN A 12 9.31 12.67 14.19
C ASN A 12 9.43 11.98 12.84
N ILE A 13 8.70 10.89 12.61
CA ILE A 13 8.68 10.16 11.33
C ILE A 13 7.52 10.67 10.47
N THR A 14 7.79 10.98 9.19
CA THR A 14 6.74 11.30 8.22
C THR A 14 6.45 10.04 7.42
N ILE A 15 5.17 9.71 7.26
CA ILE A 15 4.74 8.51 6.57
C ILE A 15 3.86 8.91 5.41
N ASP A 16 4.33 8.56 4.22
CA ASP A 16 3.60 8.78 2.99
C ASP A 16 2.83 7.50 2.64
N PHE A 17 1.52 7.63 2.46
CA PHE A 17 0.66 6.55 1.99
C PHE A 17 0.35 6.76 0.52
N ASP A 18 0.70 5.79 -0.30
CA ASP A 18 0.36 5.79 -1.72
C ASP A 18 -0.30 4.47 -2.12
N SER A 19 -1.18 4.54 -3.10
CA SER A 19 -1.85 3.37 -3.68
C SER A 19 -1.68 3.35 -5.19
N THR A 20 -1.35 2.18 -5.72
CA THR A 20 -1.12 2.01 -7.16
C THR A 20 -2.01 0.91 -7.72
N VAL A 21 -2.43 1.05 -8.99
CA VAL A 21 -3.22 0.03 -9.68
C VAL A 21 -2.29 -0.87 -10.49
N ILE A 22 -2.25 -2.15 -10.13
CA ILE A 22 -1.49 -3.14 -10.88
C ILE A 22 -2.45 -4.03 -11.67
N THR A 23 -2.37 -3.93 -13.00
CA THR A 23 -3.19 -4.78 -13.88
C THR A 23 -2.70 -6.22 -13.83
N ARG A 24 -3.63 -7.18 -13.69
CA ARG A 24 -3.30 -8.61 -13.75
C ARG A 24 -3.75 -9.23 -15.06
N TYR A 25 -2.98 -10.22 -15.48
CA TYR A 25 -3.28 -11.07 -16.63
C TYR A 25 -3.56 -12.48 -16.09
N GLY A 26 -4.62 -13.11 -16.60
CA GLY A 26 -5.12 -14.40 -16.09
C GLY A 26 -5.89 -14.27 -14.76
N ASP A 27 -6.09 -15.42 -14.11
CA ASP A 27 -6.89 -15.56 -12.89
C ASP A 27 -6.00 -15.59 -11.64
N GLN A 28 -5.48 -14.44 -11.26
CA GLN A 28 -4.68 -14.31 -10.04
C GLN A 28 -5.57 -14.21 -8.80
N GLN A 29 -5.23 -14.96 -7.76
CA GLN A 29 -5.95 -14.95 -6.50
C GLN A 29 -5.99 -13.54 -5.89
N GLY A 30 -7.17 -13.14 -5.41
CA GLY A 30 -7.38 -11.82 -4.80
C GLY A 30 -7.34 -10.65 -5.79
N SER A 31 -7.29 -10.90 -7.10
CA SER A 31 -7.48 -9.84 -8.10
C SER A 31 -8.97 -9.59 -8.34
N ALA A 32 -9.36 -8.33 -8.50
CA ALA A 32 -10.75 -7.95 -8.72
C ALA A 32 -10.86 -6.87 -9.80
N LYS A 33 -12.02 -6.82 -10.46
CA LYS A 33 -12.34 -5.72 -11.39
C LYS A 33 -12.65 -4.47 -10.57
N GLY A 34 -11.81 -3.46 -10.70
CA GLY A 34 -12.08 -2.14 -10.16
C GLY A 34 -11.59 -1.06 -11.10
N TYR A 35 -11.32 0.12 -10.56
CA TYR A 35 -10.88 1.25 -11.36
C TYR A 35 -9.48 1.00 -11.92
N ASN A 36 -9.36 0.99 -13.25
CA ASN A 36 -8.10 0.85 -13.94
C ASN A 36 -8.10 1.76 -15.19
N PRO A 37 -7.47 2.95 -15.12
CA PRO A 37 -7.52 3.93 -16.21
C PRO A 37 -6.80 3.41 -17.46
N ASN A 38 -5.73 2.63 -17.27
CA ASN A 38 -4.91 2.11 -18.36
C ASN A 38 -5.55 0.91 -19.06
N LYS A 39 -6.26 0.04 -18.33
CA LYS A 39 -6.92 -1.16 -18.87
C LYS A 39 -8.29 -1.41 -18.22
N ARG A 40 -9.29 -0.67 -18.67
CA ARG A 40 -10.67 -0.73 -18.18
C ARG A 40 -11.25 -2.16 -18.26
N GLY A 41 -11.97 -2.57 -17.21
CA GLY A 41 -12.68 -3.87 -17.15
C GLY A 41 -11.81 -5.10 -16.87
N ARG A 42 -10.49 -4.92 -16.66
CA ARG A 42 -9.57 -6.01 -16.31
C ARG A 42 -9.44 -6.18 -14.79
N ASN A 43 -9.11 -7.41 -14.37
CA ASN A 43 -8.74 -7.67 -12.99
C ASN A 43 -7.46 -6.91 -12.64
N SER A 44 -7.43 -6.38 -11.43
CA SER A 44 -6.28 -5.65 -10.90
C SER A 44 -6.14 -5.88 -9.41
N HIS A 45 -4.97 -5.52 -8.89
CA HIS A 45 -4.76 -5.29 -7.46
C HIS A 45 -4.58 -3.80 -7.25
N HIS A 46 -4.99 -3.33 -6.08
CA HIS A 46 -4.85 -1.94 -5.66
C HIS A 46 -4.04 -1.84 -4.36
N PRO A 47 -2.75 -2.23 -4.38
CA PRO A 47 -1.92 -2.22 -3.19
C PRO A 47 -1.85 -0.85 -2.52
N LEU A 48 -1.81 -0.87 -1.19
CA LEU A 48 -1.53 0.28 -0.34
C LEU A 48 -0.14 0.12 0.25
N ILE A 49 0.70 1.14 0.14
CA ILE A 49 2.10 1.10 0.59
C ILE A 49 2.34 2.30 1.51
N ALA A 50 3.00 2.04 2.64
CA ALA A 50 3.52 3.07 3.54
C ALA A 50 5.01 3.25 3.32
N PHE A 51 5.44 4.49 3.07
CA PHE A 51 6.84 4.87 2.95
C PHE A 51 7.26 5.75 4.11
N VAL A 52 8.46 5.52 4.63
CA VAL A 52 9.14 6.39 5.61
C VAL A 52 9.80 7.52 4.83
N GLY A 53 9.28 8.73 4.90
CA GLY A 53 9.73 9.86 4.09
C GLY A 53 11.22 10.17 4.26
N GLN A 54 11.76 10.01 5.47
CA GLN A 54 13.14 10.30 5.83
C GLN A 54 14.15 9.33 5.19
N THR A 55 13.80 8.04 5.08
CA THR A 55 14.72 7.01 4.60
C THR A 55 14.33 6.44 3.24
N ARG A 56 13.16 6.84 2.71
CA ARG A 56 12.51 6.28 1.52
C ARG A 56 12.33 4.76 1.61
N MET A 57 12.24 4.23 2.82
CA MET A 57 12.03 2.80 3.05
C MET A 57 10.55 2.46 3.08
N VAL A 58 10.21 1.25 2.67
CA VAL A 58 8.86 0.71 2.82
C VAL A 58 8.67 0.26 4.26
N ALA A 59 7.71 0.87 4.96
CA ALA A 59 7.33 0.48 6.31
C ALA A 59 6.39 -0.73 6.30
N ASN A 60 5.40 -0.73 5.41
CA ASN A 60 4.41 -1.79 5.26
C ASN A 60 3.78 -1.74 3.85
N ALA A 61 3.20 -2.86 3.40
CA ALA A 61 2.47 -2.94 2.14
C ALA A 61 1.34 -3.98 2.22
N TRP A 62 0.13 -3.58 1.82
CA TRP A 62 -1.02 -4.46 1.69
C TRP A 62 -1.39 -4.70 0.24
N LEU A 63 -1.46 -5.96 -0.16
CA LEU A 63 -1.97 -6.34 -1.46
C LEU A 63 -3.50 -6.42 -1.44
N ARG A 64 -4.16 -5.32 -1.80
CA ARG A 64 -5.63 -5.25 -1.82
C ARG A 64 -6.20 -5.62 -3.20
N PRO A 65 -7.43 -6.15 -3.27
CA PRO A 65 -8.10 -6.37 -4.55
C PRO A 65 -8.40 -5.05 -5.26
N GLY A 66 -8.40 -5.07 -6.60
CA GLY A 66 -8.52 -3.88 -7.46
C GLY A 66 -9.81 -3.08 -7.31
N ASN A 67 -10.85 -3.65 -6.71
CA ASN A 67 -12.13 -2.98 -6.42
C ASN A 67 -12.14 -2.22 -5.08
N THR A 68 -10.99 -2.10 -4.41
CA THR A 68 -10.87 -1.44 -3.11
C THR A 68 -10.59 0.06 -3.28
N ALA A 69 -11.43 0.89 -2.68
CA ALA A 69 -11.29 2.34 -2.74
C ALA A 69 -10.03 2.83 -1.99
N ASP A 70 -9.43 3.91 -2.47
CA ASP A 70 -8.13 4.43 -2.03
C ASP A 70 -8.12 4.76 -0.54
N SER A 71 -9.22 5.31 -0.02
CA SER A 71 -9.41 5.70 1.40
C SER A 71 -9.81 4.57 2.33
N SER A 72 -10.10 3.38 1.81
CA SER A 72 -10.56 2.27 2.64
C SER A 72 -9.38 1.59 3.36
N SER A 73 -9.61 1.29 4.64
CA SER A 73 -8.71 0.53 5.51
C SER A 73 -7.40 1.24 5.93
N CYS A 74 -7.23 2.53 5.66
CA CYS A 74 -6.03 3.28 6.06
C CYS A 74 -5.82 3.31 7.59
N LYS A 75 -6.89 3.37 8.39
CA LYS A 75 -6.78 3.30 9.86
C LYS A 75 -6.25 1.96 10.35
N ALA A 76 -6.78 0.87 9.81
CA ALA A 76 -6.32 -0.49 10.17
C ALA A 76 -4.88 -0.73 9.70
N PHE A 77 -4.53 -0.23 8.51
CA PHE A 77 -3.16 -0.29 8.00
C PHE A 77 -2.17 0.48 8.87
N MET A 78 -2.56 1.66 9.37
CA MET A 78 -1.76 2.42 10.34
C MET A 78 -1.58 1.66 11.66
N GLN A 79 -2.65 1.05 12.20
CA GLN A 79 -2.60 0.26 13.43
C GLN A 79 -1.76 -1.02 13.33
N GLU A 80 -1.55 -1.57 12.14
CA GLU A 80 -0.64 -2.72 11.97
C GLU A 80 0.81 -2.29 11.75
N THR A 81 1.02 -1.09 11.20
CA THR A 81 2.36 -0.58 10.90
C THR A 81 3.10 -0.11 12.18
N PHE A 82 2.37 0.25 13.24
CA PHE A 82 2.89 0.72 14.53
C PHE A 82 2.20 0.03 15.70
#